data_AF-E2AQB2-F1
#
_entry.id   AF-E2AQB2-F1
#
_cell.length_a   1.000
_cell.length_b   1.000
_cell.length_c   1.000
_cell.angle_alpha   90.00
_cell.angle_beta   90.00
_cell.angle_gamma   90.00
#
_symmetry.space_group_name_H-M   'P 1'
#
loop_
_entity.id
_entity.type
_entity.pdbx_description
1 polymer ?
#
loop_
_entity_poly.entity_id
_entity_poly.type
_entity_poly.pdbx_seq_one_letter_code
_entity_poly.pdbx_strand_id
1 'polypeptide(L)'
;MTVVLASCLRGKARSVLESMEDLESCSFEELKSKLELRFREGQLSQNCYTQFMNRKQKFGEDYATFGSELEKLACLAYPECSYAVRDKIACAQIVSSLLD
;
A
#
# COMPACT_ATOMS: atom_id res chain seq x y z
N MET A 1 7.19 -24.57 -14.18
CA MET A 1 6.75 -23.17 -14.45
C MET A 1 6.92 -22.27 -13.23
N THR A 2 6.76 -22.78 -12.00
CA THR A 2 7.06 -22.12 -10.72
C THR A 2 8.53 -21.72 -10.54
N VAL A 3 9.48 -22.56 -10.97
CA VAL A 3 10.93 -22.30 -10.85
C VAL A 3 11.38 -21.03 -11.58
N VAL A 4 10.80 -20.73 -12.75
CA VAL A 4 11.13 -19.52 -13.53
C VAL A 4 10.58 -18.27 -12.83
N LEU A 5 9.34 -18.34 -12.33
CA LEU A 5 8.74 -17.23 -11.57
C LEU A 5 9.54 -16.93 -10.30
N ALA A 6 9.90 -17.95 -9.53
CA ALA A 6 10.74 -17.81 -8.34
C ALA A 6 12.09 -17.16 -8.67
N SER A 7 12.69 -17.55 -9.80
CA SER A 7 13.96 -16.99 -10.28
C SER A 7 13.88 -15.50 -10.63
N CYS A 8 12.69 -14.98 -10.96
CA CYS A 8 12.43 -13.57 -11.23
C CYS A 8 12.20 -12.72 -9.97
N LEU A 9 11.90 -13.34 -8.82
CA LEU A 9 11.65 -12.59 -7.58
C LEU A 9 12.97 -12.01 -7.01
N ARG A 10 12.90 -10.76 -6.56
CA ARG A 10 14.02 -9.98 -6.03
C ARG A 10 13.62 -9.21 -4.78
N GLY A 11 14.61 -8.82 -3.98
CA GLY A 11 14.39 -8.02 -2.76
C GLY A 11 13.38 -8.65 -1.80
N LYS A 12 12.43 -7.86 -1.30
CA LYS A 12 11.40 -8.30 -0.35
C LYS A 12 10.56 -9.50 -0.85
N ALA A 13 10.39 -9.64 -2.17
CA ALA A 13 9.66 -10.76 -2.74
C ALA A 13 10.49 -12.05 -2.73
N ARG A 14 11.82 -11.96 -2.81
CA ARG A 14 12.72 -13.11 -2.66
C ARG A 14 12.75 -13.61 -1.21
N SER A 15 12.66 -12.73 -0.23
CA SER A 15 12.59 -13.11 1.19
C SER A 15 11.35 -13.97 1.52
N VAL A 16 10.28 -13.88 0.72
CA VAL A 16 9.12 -14.79 0.84
C VAL A 16 9.54 -16.22 0.48
N LEU A 17 10.36 -16.41 -0.55
CA LEU A 17 10.89 -17.72 -0.94
C LEU A 17 11.82 -18.31 0.12
N GLU A 18 12.64 -17.47 0.76
CA GLU A 18 13.56 -17.90 1.82
C GLU A 18 12.83 -18.35 3.09
N SER A 19 11.59 -17.88 3.30
CA SER A 19 10.71 -18.34 4.38
C SER A 19 9.93 -19.62 4.06
N MET A 20 10.19 -20.25 2.92
CA MET A 20 9.56 -21.49 2.49
C MET A 20 10.56 -22.63 2.66
N GLU A 21 10.18 -23.65 3.43
CA GLU A 21 11.07 -24.78 3.75
C GLU A 21 11.39 -25.64 2.52
N ASP A 22 10.50 -25.67 1.52
CA ASP A 22 10.71 -26.45 0.32
C ASP A 22 10.16 -25.72 -0.92
N LEU A 23 11.06 -24.98 -1.59
CA LEU A 23 10.74 -24.25 -2.81
C LEU A 23 10.57 -25.18 -4.02
N GLU A 24 11.15 -26.38 -3.98
CA GLU A 24 11.10 -27.32 -5.11
C GLU A 24 9.78 -28.09 -5.16
N SER A 25 9.17 -28.39 -4.01
CA SER A 25 7.83 -29.01 -3.95
C SER A 25 6.68 -28.00 -3.95
N CYS A 26 6.96 -26.70 -3.83
CA CYS A 26 5.91 -25.69 -3.70
C CYS A 26 5.12 -25.50 -5.01
N SER A 27 3.80 -25.57 -4.88
CA SER A 27 2.88 -25.33 -5.99
C SER A 27 2.79 -23.84 -6.34
N PHE A 28 2.33 -23.56 -7.57
CA PHE A 28 2.11 -22.18 -8.00
C PHE A 28 1.08 -21.45 -7.11
N GLU A 29 0.03 -22.13 -6.67
CA GLU A 29 -1.01 -21.53 -5.84
C GLU A 29 -0.52 -21.21 -4.43
N GLU A 30 0.35 -22.04 -3.84
CA GLU A 30 0.96 -21.73 -2.54
C GLU A 30 1.92 -20.53 -2.63
N LEU A 31 2.74 -20.48 -3.68
CA LEU A 31 3.63 -19.34 -3.91
C LEU A 31 2.81 -18.06 -4.13
N LYS A 32 1.79 -18.12 -4.98
CA LYS A 32 0.87 -17.01 -5.23
C LYS A 32 0.18 -16.57 -3.94
N SER A 33 -0.36 -17.50 -3.15
CA SER A 33 -1.04 -17.21 -1.88
C SER A 33 -0.10 -16.56 -0.86
N LYS A 34 1.16 -17.01 -0.74
CA LYS A 34 2.15 -16.37 0.14
C LYS A 34 2.55 -14.97 -0.34
N LEU A 35 2.69 -14.78 -1.65
CA LEU A 35 2.95 -13.46 -2.23
C LEU A 35 1.75 -12.54 -2.01
N GLU A 36 0.53 -13.01 -2.27
CA GLU A 36 -0.68 -12.26 -1.98
C GLU A 36 -0.80 -11.97 -0.49
N LEU A 37 -0.54 -12.89 0.42
CA LEU A 37 -0.60 -12.62 1.86
C LEU A 37 0.41 -11.55 2.27
N ARG A 38 1.62 -11.61 1.73
CA ARG A 38 2.70 -10.67 2.06
C ARG A 38 2.52 -9.29 1.44
N PHE A 39 2.02 -9.24 0.21
CA PHE A 39 1.91 -8.05 -0.62
C PHE A 39 0.48 -7.59 -0.87
N ARG A 40 -0.52 -8.23 -0.23
CA ARG A 40 -1.93 -7.86 -0.35
C ARG A 40 -2.11 -6.40 -0.02
N GLU A 41 -3.19 -5.88 -0.59
CA GLU A 41 -3.70 -4.53 -0.39
C GLU A 41 -3.81 -4.14 1.08
N GLY A 42 -3.98 -5.07 2.03
CA GLY A 42 -4.01 -4.76 3.47
C GLY A 42 -2.74 -4.13 4.02
N GLN A 43 -1.54 -4.60 3.65
CA GLN A 43 -0.29 -3.98 4.13
C GLN A 43 -0.02 -2.64 3.44
N LEU A 44 -0.41 -2.53 2.16
CA LEU A 44 -0.33 -1.27 1.42
C LEU A 44 -1.32 -0.24 1.99
N SER A 45 -2.55 -0.65 2.30
CA SER A 45 -3.59 0.15 2.94
C SER A 45 -3.15 0.61 4.32
N GLN A 46 -2.56 -0.26 5.16
CA GLN A 46 -2.06 0.14 6.47
C GLN A 46 -0.92 1.16 6.38
N ASN A 47 0.04 0.95 5.46
CA ASN A 47 1.12 1.90 5.24
C ASN A 47 0.61 3.24 4.69
N CYS A 48 -0.36 3.20 3.77
CA CYS A 48 -0.97 4.39 3.19
C CYS A 48 -1.83 5.12 4.22
N TYR A 49 -2.54 4.40 5.09
CA TYR A 49 -3.29 4.96 6.22
C TYR A 49 -2.35 5.71 7.17
N THR A 50 -1.23 5.10 7.57
CA THR A 50 -0.24 5.78 8.41
C THR A 50 0.35 7.00 7.72
N GLN A 51 0.64 6.93 6.42
CA GLN A 51 1.11 8.09 5.67
C GLN A 51 0.04 9.19 5.59
N PHE A 52 -1.22 8.83 5.32
CA PHE A 52 -2.35 9.74 5.25
C PHE A 52 -2.55 10.50 6.57
N MET A 53 -2.61 9.79 7.69
CA MET A 53 -2.85 10.39 9.01
C MET A 53 -1.73 11.34 9.46
N ASN A 54 -0.49 11.07 9.04
CA ASN A 54 0.67 11.88 9.43
C ASN A 54 1.06 12.93 8.38
N ARG A 55 0.30 13.04 7.28
CA ARG A 55 0.63 13.93 6.17
C ARG A 55 0.33 15.38 6.54
N LYS A 56 1.38 16.15 6.83
CA LYS A 56 1.33 17.61 7.01
C LYS A 56 1.84 18.33 5.77
N GLN A 57 1.36 19.56 5.53
CA GLN A 57 1.87 20.39 4.44
C GLN A 57 3.35 20.71 4.69
N LYS A 58 4.20 20.51 3.68
CA LYS A 58 5.63 20.83 3.80
C LYS A 58 5.85 22.32 3.57
N PHE A 59 6.93 22.86 4.14
CA PHE A 59 7.33 24.24 3.87
C PHE A 59 7.58 24.44 2.37
N GLY A 60 6.90 25.42 1.76
CA GLY A 60 7.00 25.71 0.32
C GLY A 60 6.22 24.76 -0.60
N GLU A 61 5.47 23.80 -0.06
CA GLU A 61 4.55 22.96 -0.83
C GLU A 61 3.25 23.72 -1.13
N ASP A 62 2.81 23.72 -2.39
CA ASP A 62 1.55 24.35 -2.76
C ASP A 62 0.34 23.51 -2.31
N TYR A 63 -0.79 24.19 -2.07
CA TYR A 63 -2.00 23.55 -1.56
C TYR A 63 -2.59 22.52 -2.53
N ALA A 64 -2.45 22.69 -3.83
CA ALA A 64 -3.00 21.77 -4.81
C ALA A 64 -2.23 20.45 -4.82
N THR A 65 -0.89 20.51 -4.78
CA THR A 65 -0.03 19.34 -4.63
C THR A 65 -0.29 18.64 -3.30
N PHE A 66 -0.43 19.39 -2.21
CA PHE A 66 -0.76 18.83 -0.90
C PHE A 66 -2.09 18.06 -0.91
N GLY A 67 -3.15 18.68 -1.43
CA GLY A 67 -4.48 18.09 -1.53
C GLY A 67 -4.51 16.86 -2.43
N SER A 68 -3.88 16.93 -3.61
CA SER A 68 -3.82 15.80 -4.54
C SER A 68 -3.10 14.58 -3.95
N GLU A 69 -2.03 14.80 -3.18
CA GLU A 69 -1.36 13.69 -2.49
C GLU A 69 -2.22 13.09 -1.37
N LEU A 70 -2.97 13.91 -0.62
CA LEU A 70 -3.92 13.41 0.37
C LEU A 70 -5.07 12.62 -0.25
N GLU A 71 -5.62 13.05 -1.39
CA GLU A 71 -6.64 12.30 -2.14
C GLU A 71 -6.14 10.93 -2.62
N LYS A 72 -4.91 10.88 -3.16
CA LYS A 72 -4.27 9.62 -3.56
C LYS A 72 -4.08 8.70 -2.36
N LEU A 73 -3.55 9.23 -1.26
CA LEU A 73 -3.35 8.48 -0.03
C LEU A 73 -4.67 7.95 0.54
N ALA A 74 -5.76 8.73 0.49
CA ALA A 74 -7.09 8.28 0.89
C ALA A 74 -7.59 7.12 0.02
N CYS A 75 -7.35 7.17 -1.30
CA CYS A 75 -7.70 6.07 -2.20
C CYS A 75 -6.96 4.77 -1.89
N LEU A 76 -5.69 4.87 -1.50
CA LEU A 76 -4.88 3.70 -1.17
C LEU A 76 -5.12 3.20 0.27
N ALA A 77 -5.43 4.11 1.20
CA ALA A 77 -5.72 3.78 2.60
C ALA A 77 -7.09 3.13 2.74
N TYR A 78 -8.08 3.55 1.95
CA TYR A 78 -9.47 3.09 2.05
C TYR A 78 -9.98 2.50 0.72
N PRO A 79 -9.38 1.41 0.20
CA PRO A 79 -9.74 0.85 -1.11
C PRO A 79 -11.19 0.36 -1.17
N GLU A 80 -11.74 -0.12 -0.04
CA GLU A 80 -13.12 -0.63 0.08
C GLU A 80 -14.18 0.48 0.15
N CYS A 81 -13.79 1.74 0.33
CA CYS A 81 -14.73 2.85 0.47
C CYS A 81 -15.16 3.41 -0.89
N SER A 82 -16.40 3.89 -0.98
CA SER A 82 -16.87 4.61 -2.17
C SER A 82 -16.09 5.90 -2.38
N TYR A 83 -16.07 6.41 -3.62
CA TYR A 83 -15.40 7.68 -3.95
C TYR A 83 -15.87 8.82 -3.03
N ALA A 84 -17.19 8.98 -2.85
CA ALA A 84 -17.75 10.04 -2.03
C ALA A 84 -17.35 9.97 -0.55
N VAL A 85 -17.09 8.76 -0.03
CA VAL A 85 -16.59 8.59 1.34
C VAL A 85 -15.10 8.95 1.41
N ARG A 86 -14.30 8.49 0.46
CA ARG A 86 -12.87 8.82 0.37
C ARG A 86 -12.62 10.32 0.21
N ASP A 87 -13.40 10.97 -0.64
CA ASP A 87 -13.35 12.42 -0.89
C ASP A 87 -13.60 13.22 0.39
N LYS A 88 -14.63 12.85 1.17
CA LYS A 88 -14.91 13.46 2.47
C LYS A 88 -13.78 13.25 3.48
N ILE A 89 -13.21 12.03 3.53
CA ILE A 89 -12.08 11.72 4.41
C ILE A 89 -10.86 12.57 4.03
N ALA A 90 -10.53 12.67 2.74
CA ALA A 90 -9.44 13.51 2.25
C ALA A 90 -9.65 14.99 2.60
N CYS A 91 -10.85 15.53 2.34
CA CYS A 91 -11.20 16.91 2.70
C CYS A 91 -11.04 17.17 4.20
N ALA A 92 -11.55 16.27 5.04
CA ALA A 92 -11.43 16.41 6.49
C ALA A 92 -9.96 16.41 6.95
N GLN A 93 -9.12 15.56 6.36
CA GLN A 93 -7.70 15.49 6.68
C GLN A 93 -6.94 16.74 6.21
N ILE A 94 -7.28 17.29 5.04
CA ILE A 94 -6.71 18.56 4.57
C ILE A 94 -6.99 19.66 5.58
N VAL A 95 -8.26 19.81 6.00
CA VAL A 95 -8.66 20.83 6.99
C VAL A 95 -7.94 20.60 8.32
N SER A 96 -7.91 19.37 8.81
CA SER A 96 -7.22 19.04 10.07
C SER A 96 -5.73 19.35 10.01
N SER A 97 -5.07 19.10 8.87
CA SER A 97 -3.62 19.26 8.73
C SER A 97 -3.18 20.72 8.52
N LEU A 98 -4.12 21.61 8.21
CA LEU A 98 -3.89 23.05 8.07
C LEU A 98 -4.13 23.83 9.37
N LEU A 99 -4.89 23.24 10.30
CA LEU A 99 -5.24 23.86 11.58
C LEU A 99 -4.25 23.50 12.72
N ASP A 100 -3.24 22.69 12.43
CA ASP A 100 -2.38 21.96 13.37
C ASP A 100 -0.91 22.32 13.19
#